data_AF-A0AAW6K8V5-F1
#
_entry.id   AF-A0AAW6K8V5-F1
#
_cell.length_a   1.000
_cell.length_b   1.000
_cell.length_c   1.000
_cell.angle_alpha   90.00
_cell.angle_beta   90.00
_cell.angle_gamma   90.00
#
_symmetry.space_group_name_H-M   'P 1'
#
loop_
_entity.id
_entity.type
_entity.pdbx_description
1 polymer ?
#
loop_
_entity_poly.entity_id
_entity_poly.type
_entity_poly.pdbx_seq_one_letter_code
_entity_poly.pdbx_strand_id
1 'polypeptide(L)'
;MKRYVRCVWAILLLFFFSTGIEGPAQPKAAAAHHSQDLFLFDFGKGPAEKDYVKVNEASAYQNGKGYGFSRAGNAVCKKTQKKEALKKDYCVVNRTAFLAVLSPGEYRVTVFASSRGELKLYAEGEEMGTIPAGAKGSSAEKAFTVTVEDGRLDLEWKGPQPKVYAVEISKVYRFDFGDGPLASGFIPIDAQSAYTPLKGYGFDDTTKVTCTDRGIADPLRSDFCIPDGTAFTVDLPDGQYHVRLITGDARAKTNMDVRANGMIQLYSFGAEAGGYNEKTFPIHISGGRLSIQALAARTAPRLNALVLTKTAYHVTDDKTTVFLAGDSTVSDYEPGYAPMAGWGQFLGGYFSDEIVIDNQAKRARSAKSFVDERSLDTILNRMKRGDYLLIQFGINDAGQDPARHTDPYTTFQEYLRTYINKAREKGGRPVLVTSQSKRTYDEKGVFYNSIGEYPNAMRQLGREMNVPVLDLNKKSIDYYNEIGVEATKNVFMFLEPGESPNYPDGILGQGACSRVRRQPIGKARNRRNRRYEHVSAETFAQEIRCRESRSPVLPFAIPYRKGERGRWEKKTYMQQLNAFGR
;
A
#
# COMPACT_ATOMS: atom_id res chain seq x y z
N MET A 1 18.24 -24.71 54.73
CA MET A 1 17.44 -24.01 53.68
C MET A 1 18.31 -23.61 52.48
N LYS A 2 18.85 -24.62 51.80
CA LYS A 2 19.46 -24.57 50.45
C LYS A 2 19.22 -25.98 49.90
N ARG A 3 17.98 -26.24 49.46
CA ARG A 3 17.42 -27.49 48.90
C ARG A 3 15.90 -27.31 49.01
N TYR A 4 15.25 -26.73 47.99
CA TYR A 4 13.79 -26.84 47.74
C TYR A 4 13.28 -26.12 46.47
N VAL A 5 14.13 -25.48 45.65
CA VAL A 5 13.69 -24.82 44.39
C VAL A 5 14.40 -25.38 43.13
N ARG A 6 15.03 -26.56 43.23
CA ARG A 6 15.67 -27.25 42.08
C ARG A 6 15.10 -28.65 41.76
N CYS A 7 14.00 -29.05 42.38
CA CYS A 7 13.36 -30.37 42.15
C CYS A 7 11.98 -30.31 41.48
N VAL A 8 11.49 -29.15 41.04
CA VAL A 8 10.17 -29.02 40.38
C VAL A 8 10.27 -28.80 38.86
N TRP A 9 11.47 -28.50 38.34
CA TRP A 9 11.69 -28.30 36.89
C TRP A 9 12.23 -29.54 36.14
N ALA A 10 12.53 -30.64 36.85
CA ALA A 10 13.11 -31.84 36.26
C ALA A 10 12.12 -33.02 36.09
N ILE A 11 10.83 -32.83 36.43
CA ILE A 11 9.81 -33.91 36.40
C ILE A 11 8.70 -33.65 35.35
N LEU A 12 8.66 -32.47 34.73
CA LEU A 12 7.70 -32.14 33.64
C LEU A 12 8.26 -32.31 32.21
N LEU A 13 9.53 -32.67 32.07
CA LEU A 13 10.22 -32.85 30.78
C LEU A 13 10.40 -34.33 30.36
N LEU A 14 9.85 -35.28 31.14
CA LEU A 14 10.00 -36.72 30.92
C LEU A 14 8.66 -37.46 30.64
N PHE A 15 7.62 -36.74 30.19
CA PHE A 15 6.30 -37.33 29.90
C PHE A 15 5.78 -37.12 28.47
N PHE A 16 6.61 -36.66 27.52
CA PHE A 16 6.18 -36.47 26.11
C PHE A 16 7.02 -37.21 25.06
N PHE A 17 7.72 -38.29 25.44
CA PHE A 17 8.31 -39.22 24.48
C PHE A 17 8.06 -40.67 24.92
N SER A 18 6.95 -41.25 24.49
CA SER A 18 6.80 -42.67 24.11
C SER A 18 5.33 -43.05 23.99
N THR A 19 4.74 -42.79 22.82
CA THR A 19 3.81 -43.70 22.13
C THR A 19 3.84 -43.29 20.66
N GLY A 20 4.73 -43.93 19.90
CA GLY A 20 4.76 -43.84 18.46
C GLY A 20 3.58 -44.62 17.87
N ILE A 21 2.74 -43.90 17.14
CA ILE A 21 2.06 -44.43 15.95
C ILE A 21 2.36 -43.40 14.86
N GLU A 22 3.51 -43.58 14.21
CA GLU A 22 3.86 -42.82 13.02
C GLU A 22 3.02 -43.35 11.85
N GLY A 23 2.00 -42.58 11.46
CA GLY A 23 1.47 -42.66 10.10
C GLY A 23 2.57 -42.28 9.10
N PRO A 24 2.53 -42.76 7.84
CA PRO A 24 3.63 -42.62 6.92
C PRO A 24 4.01 -41.15 6.74
N ALA A 25 5.24 -40.82 7.15
CA ALA A 25 5.83 -39.52 6.97
C ALA A 25 5.80 -39.13 5.50
N GLN A 26 5.00 -38.11 5.16
CA GLN A 26 5.13 -37.45 3.86
C GLN A 26 6.56 -36.90 3.74
N PRO A 27 7.24 -37.11 2.61
CA PRO A 27 8.62 -36.67 2.45
C PRO A 27 8.68 -35.15 2.54
N LYS A 28 9.51 -34.64 3.45
CA LYS A 28 9.95 -33.23 3.46
C LYS A 28 10.65 -32.94 2.13
N ALA A 29 9.91 -32.40 1.17
CA ALA A 29 10.45 -31.83 -0.05
C ALA A 29 11.30 -30.60 0.30
N ALA A 30 12.48 -30.52 -0.31
CA ALA A 30 13.45 -29.45 -0.09
C ALA A 30 12.86 -28.06 -0.36
N ALA A 31 13.19 -27.12 0.52
CA ALA A 31 12.79 -25.72 0.46
C ALA A 31 13.22 -25.06 -0.87
N ALA A 32 12.26 -24.89 -1.76
CA ALA A 32 12.24 -23.81 -2.74
C ALA A 32 11.28 -22.72 -2.20
N HIS A 33 11.50 -21.45 -2.53
CA HIS A 33 10.77 -20.27 -2.03
C HIS A 33 9.27 -20.23 -2.41
N HIS A 34 8.51 -21.25 -2.01
CA HIS A 34 7.06 -21.26 -2.04
C HIS A 34 6.58 -20.65 -0.72
N SER A 35 6.11 -19.41 -0.76
CA SER A 35 5.16 -19.00 0.29
C SER A 35 3.89 -19.81 0.04
N GLN A 36 3.27 -20.39 1.08
CA GLN A 36 1.98 -21.07 0.95
C GLN A 36 1.06 -20.17 0.09
N ASP A 37 0.54 -20.71 -1.02
CA ASP A 37 -0.34 -20.05 -2.00
C ASP A 37 0.27 -19.16 -3.10
N LEU A 38 1.60 -19.10 -3.25
CA LEU A 38 2.25 -18.45 -4.39
C LEU A 38 3.42 -19.27 -4.93
N PHE A 39 3.37 -19.55 -6.23
CA PHE A 39 4.35 -20.38 -6.94
C PHE A 39 4.87 -19.61 -8.15
N LEU A 40 6.18 -19.38 -8.18
CA LEU A 40 6.86 -18.56 -9.18
C LEU A 40 7.89 -19.42 -9.90
N PHE A 41 7.74 -19.58 -11.21
CA PHE A 41 8.59 -20.45 -12.02
C PHE A 41 9.27 -19.67 -13.15
N ASP A 42 10.60 -19.75 -13.21
CA ASP A 42 11.43 -19.13 -14.24
C ASP A 42 12.00 -20.22 -15.16
N PHE A 43 11.60 -20.19 -16.43
CA PHE A 43 11.91 -21.19 -17.44
C PHE A 43 13.16 -20.78 -18.22
N GLY A 44 14.23 -21.57 -18.17
CA GLY A 44 15.43 -21.24 -18.93
C GLY A 44 16.71 -21.93 -18.48
N LYS A 45 17.85 -21.44 -18.99
CA LYS A 45 19.20 -21.92 -18.63
C LYS A 45 19.99 -20.98 -17.72
N GLY A 46 19.59 -19.71 -17.65
CA GLY A 46 20.20 -18.73 -16.77
C GLY A 46 19.89 -18.99 -15.29
N PRO A 47 20.51 -18.22 -14.39
CA PRO A 47 20.04 -18.17 -13.00
C PRO A 47 18.58 -17.73 -12.96
N ALA A 48 17.79 -18.25 -12.01
CA ALA A 48 16.43 -17.79 -11.83
C ALA A 48 16.41 -16.32 -11.35
N GLU A 49 15.37 -15.59 -11.74
CA GLU A 49 15.05 -14.33 -11.08
C GLU A 49 14.82 -14.53 -9.57
N LYS A 50 15.05 -13.47 -8.81
CA LYS A 50 14.86 -13.49 -7.36
C LYS A 50 13.46 -13.98 -7.01
N ASP A 51 13.35 -14.87 -6.02
CA ASP A 51 12.11 -15.52 -5.55
C ASP A 51 11.46 -16.51 -6.54
N TYR A 52 11.96 -16.64 -7.78
CA TYR A 52 11.50 -17.65 -8.74
C TYR A 52 12.28 -18.96 -8.59
N VAL A 53 11.56 -20.06 -8.80
CA VAL A 53 12.12 -21.40 -8.86
C VAL A 53 12.53 -21.70 -10.30
N LYS A 54 13.76 -22.19 -10.49
CA LYS A 54 14.25 -22.52 -11.83
C LYS A 54 13.55 -23.76 -12.39
N VAL A 55 13.12 -23.64 -13.64
CA VAL A 55 12.64 -24.73 -14.50
C VAL A 55 13.53 -24.82 -15.74
N ASN A 56 14.09 -25.99 -16.00
CA ASN A 56 14.97 -26.27 -17.14
C ASN A 56 14.70 -27.67 -17.73
N GLU A 57 15.49 -28.12 -18.71
CA GLU A 57 15.29 -29.42 -19.37
C GLU A 57 15.43 -30.63 -18.41
N ALA A 58 16.11 -30.47 -17.28
CA ALA A 58 16.23 -31.51 -16.26
C ALA A 58 15.04 -31.52 -15.28
N SER A 59 14.12 -30.57 -15.39
CA SER A 59 12.99 -30.41 -14.49
C SER A 59 11.83 -31.34 -14.86
N ALA A 60 12.07 -32.65 -14.88
CA ALA A 60 11.02 -33.65 -14.98
C ALA A 60 10.11 -33.60 -13.76
N TYR A 61 8.80 -33.74 -13.99
CA TYR A 61 7.84 -33.85 -12.90
C TYR A 61 8.12 -35.12 -12.09
N GLN A 62 8.24 -34.93 -10.78
CA GLN A 62 8.32 -36.00 -9.79
C GLN A 62 7.43 -35.61 -8.61
N ASN A 63 6.58 -36.53 -8.14
CA ASN A 63 5.59 -36.20 -7.12
C ASN A 63 6.23 -35.57 -5.86
N GLY A 64 7.40 -36.08 -5.43
CA GLY A 64 8.13 -35.53 -4.29
C GLY A 64 8.79 -34.16 -4.52
N LYS A 65 8.96 -33.72 -5.77
CA LYS A 65 9.45 -32.37 -6.11
C LYS A 65 8.31 -31.35 -6.21
N GLY A 66 7.10 -31.81 -6.49
CA GLY A 66 5.90 -30.98 -6.54
C GLY A 66 5.73 -30.15 -7.81
N TYR A 67 6.67 -30.15 -8.76
CA TYR A 67 6.51 -29.49 -10.05
C TYR A 67 7.43 -30.05 -11.14
N GLY A 68 7.11 -29.79 -12.40
CA GLY A 68 7.99 -30.06 -13.54
C GLY A 68 7.26 -30.40 -14.83
N PHE A 69 8.03 -30.72 -15.87
CA PHE A 69 7.50 -31.17 -17.14
C PHE A 69 7.04 -32.62 -17.09
N SER A 70 5.85 -32.91 -17.62
CA SER A 70 5.35 -34.28 -17.76
C SER A 70 6.24 -35.14 -18.69
N ARG A 71 6.87 -34.50 -19.68
CA ARG A 71 7.90 -35.10 -20.55
C ARG A 71 9.08 -34.13 -20.68
N ALA A 72 10.09 -34.25 -19.82
CA ALA A 72 11.20 -33.29 -19.76
C ALA A 72 12.05 -33.23 -21.04
N GLY A 73 12.28 -34.38 -21.69
CA GLY A 73 13.01 -34.44 -22.97
C GLY A 73 12.35 -33.70 -24.14
N ASN A 74 11.10 -33.27 -23.96
CA ASN A 74 10.34 -32.47 -24.92
C ASN A 74 10.44 -30.95 -24.67
N ALA A 75 11.15 -30.54 -23.62
CA ALA A 75 11.48 -29.15 -23.35
C ALA A 75 12.94 -28.86 -23.74
N VAL A 76 13.17 -27.74 -24.42
CA VAL A 76 14.52 -27.27 -24.78
C VAL A 76 14.69 -25.82 -24.36
N CYS A 77 15.56 -25.56 -23.40
CA CYS A 77 15.71 -24.25 -22.78
C CYS A 77 16.91 -23.48 -23.34
N LYS A 78 16.75 -22.16 -23.42
CA LYS A 78 17.72 -21.26 -24.06
C LYS A 78 17.86 -19.99 -23.26
N LYS A 79 19.05 -19.39 -23.33
CA LYS A 79 19.32 -18.04 -22.85
C LYS A 79 19.19 -17.04 -23.99
N THR A 80 18.64 -15.87 -23.71
CA THR A 80 18.61 -14.72 -24.60
C THR A 80 19.71 -13.71 -24.23
N GLN A 81 19.93 -12.71 -25.09
CA GLN A 81 20.80 -11.58 -24.75
C GLN A 81 20.05 -10.45 -24.00
N LYS A 82 18.73 -10.60 -23.76
CA LYS A 82 17.94 -9.59 -23.07
C LYS A 82 18.32 -9.52 -21.59
N LYS A 83 18.26 -8.31 -21.05
CA LYS A 83 18.51 -8.03 -19.62
C LYS A 83 17.22 -7.87 -18.80
N GLU A 84 16.06 -7.79 -19.47
CA GLU A 84 14.74 -7.68 -18.83
C GLU A 84 14.44 -8.92 -17.98
N ALA A 85 14.00 -8.71 -16.73
CA ALA A 85 13.62 -9.79 -15.84
C ALA A 85 12.50 -10.66 -16.43
N LEU A 86 12.54 -11.97 -16.17
CA LEU A 86 11.57 -12.98 -16.68
C LEU A 86 11.46 -13.05 -18.20
N LYS A 87 12.41 -12.43 -18.93
CA LYS A 87 12.52 -12.49 -20.39
C LYS A 87 13.94 -12.81 -20.84
N LYS A 88 14.85 -13.04 -19.88
CA LYS A 88 16.27 -13.36 -20.12
C LYS A 88 16.43 -14.74 -20.73
N ASP A 89 15.50 -15.65 -20.49
CA ASP A 89 15.57 -17.03 -20.91
C ASP A 89 14.17 -17.66 -21.02
N TYR A 90 14.10 -18.78 -21.73
CA TYR A 90 12.84 -19.47 -22.00
C TYR A 90 13.08 -20.96 -22.23
N CYS A 91 12.02 -21.75 -22.12
CA CYS A 91 11.95 -23.12 -22.62
C CYS A 91 11.02 -23.20 -23.83
N VAL A 92 11.49 -23.85 -24.89
CA VAL A 92 10.62 -24.29 -25.98
C VAL A 92 9.93 -25.57 -25.53
N VAL A 93 8.61 -25.55 -25.44
CA VAL A 93 7.82 -26.68 -24.91
C VAL A 93 6.95 -27.26 -26.02
N ASN A 94 7.22 -28.50 -26.43
CA ASN A 94 6.47 -29.15 -27.51
C ASN A 94 5.95 -30.52 -27.05
N ARG A 95 4.63 -30.74 -27.02
CA ARG A 95 4.05 -32.02 -26.58
C ARG A 95 4.49 -32.41 -25.15
N THR A 96 4.50 -31.44 -24.25
CA THR A 96 4.77 -31.60 -22.83
C THR A 96 3.90 -30.62 -22.06
N ALA A 97 3.42 -31.04 -20.89
CA ALA A 97 2.67 -30.21 -19.96
C ALA A 97 3.60 -29.79 -18.82
N PHE A 98 3.33 -28.66 -18.19
CA PHE A 98 3.95 -28.29 -16.92
C PHE A 98 2.97 -28.56 -15.79
N LEU A 99 3.42 -29.36 -14.83
CA LEU A 99 2.61 -29.83 -13.72
C LEU A 99 3.08 -29.15 -12.44
N ALA A 100 2.15 -28.77 -11.57
CA ALA A 100 2.45 -28.25 -10.24
C ALA A 100 1.47 -28.83 -9.21
N VAL A 101 1.99 -29.38 -8.11
CA VAL A 101 1.19 -29.86 -6.97
C VAL A 101 0.73 -28.66 -6.17
N LEU A 102 -0.58 -28.49 -6.04
CA LEU A 102 -1.23 -27.37 -5.40
C LEU A 102 -2.32 -27.88 -4.45
N SER A 103 -2.67 -27.12 -3.42
CA SER A 103 -3.90 -27.45 -2.67
C SER A 103 -5.12 -27.28 -3.58
N PRO A 104 -6.19 -28.07 -3.42
CA PRO A 104 -7.44 -27.79 -4.12
C PRO A 104 -7.92 -26.35 -3.89
N GLY A 105 -8.46 -25.73 -4.94
CA GLY A 105 -8.92 -24.34 -4.90
C GLY A 105 -8.71 -23.59 -6.22
N GLU A 106 -9.05 -22.31 -6.21
CA GLU A 106 -8.95 -21.46 -7.39
C GLU A 106 -7.61 -20.71 -7.44
N TYR A 107 -7.02 -20.62 -8.63
CA TYR A 107 -5.74 -19.99 -8.86
C TYR A 107 -5.76 -19.04 -10.06
N ARG A 108 -5.18 -17.85 -9.88
CA ARG A 108 -4.80 -16.96 -10.98
C ARG A 108 -3.45 -17.42 -11.50
N VAL A 109 -3.42 -17.82 -12.77
CA VAL A 109 -2.19 -18.22 -13.48
C VAL A 109 -1.81 -17.11 -14.44
N THR A 110 -0.60 -16.58 -14.30
CA THR A 110 0.00 -15.63 -15.24
C THR A 110 1.09 -16.35 -16.04
N VAL A 111 0.94 -16.39 -17.36
CA VAL A 111 1.90 -17.00 -18.28
C VAL A 111 2.62 -15.91 -19.06
N PHE A 112 3.95 -15.95 -19.02
CA PHE A 112 4.82 -15.14 -19.87
C PHE A 112 5.32 -16.03 -21.00
N ALA A 113 4.79 -15.82 -22.21
CA ALA A 113 5.07 -16.71 -23.34
C ALA A 113 5.07 -15.99 -24.70
N SER A 114 5.65 -16.64 -25.70
CA SER A 114 5.47 -16.29 -27.10
C SER A 114 5.57 -17.50 -28.02
N SER A 115 5.19 -17.32 -29.28
CA SER A 115 5.17 -18.38 -30.29
C SER A 115 5.46 -17.78 -31.66
N ARG A 116 5.81 -18.60 -32.66
CA ARG A 116 5.97 -18.13 -34.05
C ARG A 116 4.63 -17.78 -34.72
N GLY A 117 3.53 -18.17 -34.11
CA GLY A 117 2.16 -17.93 -34.55
C GLY A 117 1.25 -17.80 -33.33
N GLU A 118 -0.05 -17.99 -33.52
CA GLU A 118 -0.99 -18.05 -32.39
C GLU A 118 -0.56 -19.13 -31.38
N LEU A 119 -0.67 -18.80 -30.11
CA LEU A 119 -0.40 -19.70 -29.00
C LEU A 119 -1.66 -19.83 -28.15
N LYS A 120 -2.21 -21.03 -28.09
CA LYS A 120 -3.33 -21.38 -27.22
C LYS A 120 -2.82 -21.88 -25.87
N LEU A 121 -3.39 -21.40 -24.80
CA LEU A 121 -3.09 -21.79 -23.42
C LEU A 121 -4.20 -22.71 -22.92
N TYR A 122 -3.82 -23.83 -22.32
CA TYR A 122 -4.75 -24.73 -21.67
C TYR A 122 -4.37 -24.93 -20.21
N ALA A 123 -5.36 -25.10 -19.36
CA ALA A 123 -5.22 -25.49 -17.96
C ALA A 123 -6.35 -26.48 -17.62
N GLU A 124 -6.04 -27.56 -16.91
CA GLU A 124 -7.03 -28.62 -16.59
C GLU A 124 -7.78 -29.16 -17.82
N GLY A 125 -7.10 -29.19 -18.98
CA GLY A 125 -7.68 -29.63 -20.24
C GLY A 125 -8.58 -28.61 -20.96
N GLU A 126 -8.89 -27.47 -20.35
CA GLU A 126 -9.73 -26.41 -20.93
C GLU A 126 -8.90 -25.29 -21.60
N GLU A 127 -9.43 -24.67 -22.67
CA GLU A 127 -8.76 -23.56 -23.36
C GLU A 127 -8.97 -22.25 -22.57
N MET A 128 -7.90 -21.72 -21.98
CA MET A 128 -7.95 -20.52 -21.14
C MET A 128 -7.78 -19.21 -21.92
N GLY A 129 -7.40 -19.31 -23.19
CA GLY A 129 -7.30 -18.20 -24.12
C GLY A 129 -6.06 -18.27 -25.01
N THR A 130 -5.89 -17.21 -25.80
CA THR A 130 -4.85 -17.15 -26.82
C THR A 130 -3.90 -15.96 -26.62
N ILE A 131 -2.65 -16.17 -27.01
CA ILE A 131 -1.63 -15.15 -27.22
C ILE A 131 -1.45 -15.02 -28.74
N PRO A 132 -1.69 -13.84 -29.34
CA PRO A 132 -1.55 -13.66 -30.78
C PRO A 132 -0.08 -13.76 -31.21
N ALA A 133 0.14 -13.94 -32.51
CA ALA A 133 1.48 -13.94 -33.08
C ALA A 133 2.17 -12.60 -32.82
N GLY A 134 3.19 -12.61 -31.95
CA GLY A 134 3.95 -11.40 -31.61
C GLY A 134 5.00 -11.07 -32.66
N ALA A 135 5.44 -9.82 -32.70
CA ALA A 135 6.65 -9.43 -33.43
C ALA A 135 7.83 -10.30 -32.99
N LYS A 136 8.74 -10.65 -33.92
CA LYS A 136 9.86 -11.57 -33.68
C LYS A 136 10.66 -11.15 -32.44
N GLY A 137 10.59 -11.94 -31.36
CA GLY A 137 11.30 -11.68 -30.10
C GLY A 137 10.51 -10.90 -29.04
N SER A 138 9.23 -10.63 -29.25
CA SER A 138 8.31 -10.16 -28.19
C SER A 138 7.81 -11.33 -27.33
N SER A 139 7.58 -11.06 -26.05
CA SER A 139 6.90 -11.95 -25.09
C SER A 139 5.58 -11.29 -24.70
N ALA A 140 4.50 -12.04 -24.63
CA ALA A 140 3.22 -11.56 -24.12
C ALA A 140 2.99 -12.11 -22.71
N GLU A 141 2.25 -11.35 -21.91
CA GLU A 141 1.72 -11.77 -20.63
C GLU A 141 0.23 -12.09 -20.82
N LYS A 142 -0.20 -13.24 -20.31
CA LYS A 142 -1.62 -13.61 -20.27
C LYS A 142 -1.94 -14.19 -18.91
N ALA A 143 -2.91 -13.60 -18.24
CA ALA A 143 -3.46 -14.12 -17.00
C ALA A 143 -4.84 -14.73 -17.23
N PHE A 144 -5.12 -15.82 -16.53
CA PHE A 144 -6.42 -16.49 -16.47
C PHE A 144 -6.63 -17.10 -15.08
N THR A 145 -7.84 -17.55 -14.80
CA THR A 145 -8.18 -18.19 -13.53
C THR A 145 -8.62 -19.63 -13.78
N VAL A 146 -8.20 -20.56 -12.93
CA VAL A 146 -8.47 -21.99 -13.05
C VAL A 146 -8.74 -22.60 -11.68
N THR A 147 -9.65 -23.58 -11.63
CA THR A 147 -9.93 -24.37 -10.43
C THR A 147 -9.13 -25.66 -10.46
N VAL A 148 -8.40 -25.94 -9.39
CA VAL A 148 -7.65 -27.20 -9.20
C VAL A 148 -8.40 -28.05 -8.20
N GLU A 149 -8.82 -29.25 -8.62
CA GLU A 149 -9.63 -30.15 -7.79
C GLU A 149 -8.83 -31.34 -7.26
N ASP A 150 -7.96 -31.92 -8.08
CA ASP A 150 -7.23 -33.16 -7.78
C ASP A 150 -5.90 -32.94 -7.03
N GLY A 151 -5.61 -31.68 -6.69
CA GLY A 151 -4.37 -31.27 -6.04
C GLY A 151 -3.18 -31.10 -6.99
N ARG A 152 -3.42 -31.04 -8.30
CA ARG A 152 -2.39 -30.77 -9.30
C ARG A 152 -2.93 -29.84 -10.40
N LEU A 153 -2.15 -28.82 -10.74
CA LEU A 153 -2.39 -28.01 -11.92
C LEU A 153 -1.64 -28.58 -13.13
N ASP A 154 -2.36 -28.75 -14.23
CA ASP A 154 -1.86 -29.21 -15.52
C ASP A 154 -1.92 -28.09 -16.56
N LEU A 155 -0.76 -27.53 -16.95
CA LEU A 155 -0.65 -26.46 -17.96
C LEU A 155 -0.13 -26.98 -19.29
N GLU A 156 -0.81 -26.62 -20.39
CA GLU A 156 -0.35 -26.91 -21.76
C GLU A 156 -0.32 -25.68 -22.66
N TRP A 157 0.55 -25.75 -23.67
CA TRP A 157 0.79 -24.69 -24.65
C TRP A 157 0.72 -25.28 -26.06
N LYS A 158 -0.26 -24.85 -26.86
CA LYS A 158 -0.46 -25.36 -28.23
C LYS A 158 -0.24 -24.25 -29.25
N GLY A 159 0.82 -24.39 -30.04
CA GLY A 159 1.20 -23.42 -31.07
C GLY A 159 2.56 -23.75 -31.69
N PRO A 160 2.98 -23.07 -32.76
CA PRO A 160 4.26 -23.34 -33.42
C PRO A 160 5.45 -22.82 -32.62
N GLN A 161 6.22 -23.74 -32.03
CA GLN A 161 7.37 -23.47 -31.15
C GLN A 161 7.01 -22.55 -29.97
N PRO A 162 6.16 -23.02 -29.04
CA PRO A 162 5.81 -22.27 -27.83
C PRO A 162 7.06 -22.02 -27.01
N LYS A 163 7.31 -20.77 -26.65
CA LYS A 163 8.39 -20.33 -25.77
C LYS A 163 7.74 -19.84 -24.48
N VAL A 164 8.01 -20.53 -23.38
CA VAL A 164 7.55 -20.14 -22.04
C VAL A 164 8.74 -19.56 -21.29
N TYR A 165 8.59 -18.36 -20.75
CA TYR A 165 9.64 -17.63 -20.02
C TYR A 165 9.41 -17.74 -18.51
N ALA A 166 8.16 -17.55 -18.07
CA ALA A 166 7.80 -17.65 -16.67
C ALA A 166 6.33 -18.06 -16.50
N VAL A 167 6.03 -18.67 -15.37
CA VAL A 167 4.67 -18.96 -14.90
C VAL A 167 4.55 -18.53 -13.45
N GLU A 168 3.51 -17.77 -13.15
CA GLU A 168 3.13 -17.41 -11.79
C GLU A 168 1.78 -18.04 -11.49
N ILE A 169 1.66 -18.68 -10.34
CA ILE A 169 0.42 -19.31 -9.87
C ILE A 169 0.14 -18.72 -8.50
N SER A 170 -0.98 -18.02 -8.38
CA SER A 170 -1.41 -17.38 -7.14
C SER A 170 -2.78 -17.88 -6.75
N LYS A 171 -2.94 -18.29 -5.49
CA LYS A 171 -4.26 -18.68 -4.98
C LYS A 171 -5.17 -17.45 -4.90
N VAL A 172 -6.41 -17.66 -5.28
CA VAL A 172 -7.48 -16.67 -5.22
C VAL A 172 -8.48 -17.12 -4.17
N TYR A 173 -8.85 -16.20 -3.29
CA TYR A 173 -9.94 -16.39 -2.35
C TYR A 173 -11.09 -15.48 -2.76
N ARG A 174 -12.30 -16.03 -2.86
CA ARG A 174 -13.49 -15.30 -3.30
C ARG A 174 -14.63 -15.53 -2.32
N PHE A 175 -15.18 -14.44 -1.80
CA PHE A 175 -16.28 -14.46 -0.85
C PHE A 175 -17.43 -13.65 -1.41
N ASP A 176 -18.59 -14.27 -1.48
CA ASP A 176 -19.86 -13.70 -1.94
C ASP A 176 -20.74 -13.45 -0.72
N PHE A 177 -21.07 -12.20 -0.47
CA PHE A 177 -21.76 -11.78 0.76
C PHE A 177 -23.24 -11.60 0.48
N GLY A 178 -24.07 -12.39 1.13
CA GLY A 178 -25.50 -12.26 1.04
C GLY A 178 -26.24 -13.57 1.20
N ASP A 179 -27.57 -13.50 1.07
CA ASP A 179 -28.49 -14.64 1.19
C ASP A 179 -29.03 -15.08 -0.19
N GLY A 180 -28.48 -14.54 -1.27
CA GLY A 180 -28.93 -14.73 -2.65
C GLY A 180 -28.23 -15.88 -3.37
N PRO A 181 -28.41 -15.97 -4.70
CA PRO A 181 -27.76 -16.97 -5.52
C PRO A 181 -26.24 -16.83 -5.48
N LEU A 182 -25.52 -17.93 -5.20
CA LEU A 182 -24.06 -17.95 -5.16
C LEU A 182 -23.45 -17.70 -6.54
N ALA A 183 -22.56 -16.72 -6.65
CA ALA A 183 -21.72 -16.52 -7.82
C ALA A 183 -20.75 -17.70 -8.04
N SER A 184 -20.64 -18.17 -9.28
CA SER A 184 -19.75 -19.29 -9.61
C SER A 184 -18.30 -19.02 -9.19
N GLY A 185 -17.70 -19.99 -8.48
CA GLY A 185 -16.32 -19.89 -7.95
C GLY A 185 -16.18 -19.12 -6.64
N PHE A 186 -17.27 -18.60 -6.06
CA PHE A 186 -17.24 -17.91 -4.77
C PHE A 186 -17.63 -18.82 -3.61
N ILE A 187 -17.17 -18.46 -2.42
CA ILE A 187 -17.58 -19.05 -1.14
C ILE A 187 -18.76 -18.23 -0.60
N PRO A 188 -19.90 -18.85 -0.25
CA PRO A 188 -21.06 -18.13 0.29
C PRO A 188 -20.78 -17.64 1.71
N ILE A 189 -21.11 -16.37 1.98
CA ILE A 189 -21.02 -15.72 3.28
C ILE A 189 -22.37 -15.07 3.60
N ASP A 190 -23.11 -15.69 4.52
CA ASP A 190 -24.38 -15.20 5.05
C ASP A 190 -24.19 -14.52 6.43
N ALA A 191 -25.30 -14.03 7.01
CA ALA A 191 -25.27 -13.37 8.32
C ALA A 191 -24.83 -14.30 9.47
N GLN A 192 -24.92 -15.61 9.29
CA GLN A 192 -24.57 -16.62 10.30
C GLN A 192 -23.14 -17.16 10.14
N SER A 193 -22.42 -16.70 9.12
CA SER A 193 -21.07 -17.17 8.80
C SER A 193 -20.03 -16.63 9.79
N ALA A 194 -20.05 -17.17 11.02
CA ALA A 194 -19.10 -16.82 12.07
C ALA A 194 -17.68 -17.28 11.74
N TYR A 195 -16.69 -16.45 12.10
CA TYR A 195 -15.29 -16.85 12.07
C TYR A 195 -15.05 -17.98 13.05
N THR A 196 -14.38 -19.04 12.59
CA THR A 196 -13.80 -20.06 13.46
C THR A 196 -12.39 -20.39 12.99
N PRO A 197 -11.44 -20.70 13.90
CA PRO A 197 -10.08 -21.09 13.51
C PRO A 197 -10.03 -22.33 12.60
N LEU A 198 -11.03 -23.21 12.67
CA LEU A 198 -11.12 -24.40 11.81
C LEU A 198 -11.53 -24.05 10.38
N LYS A 199 -12.51 -23.14 10.23
CA LYS A 199 -12.99 -22.67 8.93
C LYS A 199 -12.00 -21.71 8.28
N GLY A 200 -11.32 -20.90 9.10
CA GLY A 200 -10.33 -19.91 8.67
C GLY A 200 -10.94 -18.63 8.10
N TYR A 201 -12.25 -18.46 8.10
CA TYR A 201 -12.90 -17.22 7.67
C TYR A 201 -14.30 -17.06 8.26
N GLY A 202 -14.80 -15.83 8.32
CA GLY A 202 -16.15 -15.48 8.77
C GLY A 202 -16.21 -14.12 9.48
N PHE A 203 -17.40 -13.74 9.94
CA PHE A 203 -17.60 -12.55 10.76
C PHE A 203 -17.20 -12.79 12.22
N ASP A 204 -16.55 -11.80 12.83
CA ASP A 204 -16.10 -11.88 14.24
C ASP A 204 -17.29 -11.88 15.23
N ASP A 205 -18.37 -11.20 14.86
CA ASP A 205 -19.62 -11.10 15.62
C ASP A 205 -20.81 -11.08 14.65
N THR A 206 -21.47 -12.23 14.50
CA THR A 206 -22.61 -12.42 13.58
C THR A 206 -23.88 -11.73 14.06
N THR A 207 -23.98 -11.39 15.35
CA THR A 207 -25.17 -10.68 15.88
C THR A 207 -25.31 -9.25 15.35
N LYS A 208 -24.24 -8.75 14.72
CA LYS A 208 -24.15 -7.42 14.11
C LYS A 208 -24.21 -7.44 12.59
N VAL A 209 -24.53 -8.58 12.00
CA VAL A 209 -24.58 -8.74 10.55
C VAL A 209 -26.02 -8.96 10.12
N THR A 210 -26.43 -8.21 9.11
CA THR A 210 -27.66 -8.49 8.36
C THR A 210 -27.32 -8.64 6.90
N CYS A 211 -27.90 -9.63 6.23
CA CYS A 211 -27.72 -9.84 4.80
C CYS A 211 -29.06 -9.67 4.09
N THR A 212 -29.01 -9.33 2.81
CA THR A 212 -30.22 -9.02 2.03
C THR A 212 -29.97 -9.32 0.57
N ASP A 213 -30.84 -10.12 -0.03
CA ASP A 213 -30.95 -10.27 -1.48
C ASP A 213 -32.00 -9.31 -2.07
N ARG A 214 -31.66 -8.68 -3.20
CA ARG A 214 -32.55 -7.81 -3.97
C ARG A 214 -33.25 -8.53 -5.12
N GLY A 215 -32.83 -9.76 -5.44
CA GLY A 215 -33.38 -10.60 -6.49
C GLY A 215 -33.12 -10.07 -7.90
N ILE A 216 -31.97 -9.44 -8.14
CA ILE A 216 -31.57 -9.01 -9.48
C ILE A 216 -30.72 -10.08 -10.16
N ALA A 217 -30.57 -9.99 -11.49
CA ALA A 217 -29.99 -11.08 -12.28
C ALA A 217 -28.50 -11.34 -12.05
N ASP A 218 -27.73 -10.36 -11.56
CA ASP A 218 -26.29 -10.49 -11.35
C ASP A 218 -26.00 -10.99 -9.93
N PRO A 219 -25.54 -12.23 -9.74
CA PRO A 219 -25.34 -12.83 -8.42
C PRO A 219 -24.47 -11.95 -7.50
N LEU A 220 -23.31 -11.48 -7.98
CA LEU A 220 -22.36 -10.67 -7.19
C LEU A 220 -22.87 -9.28 -6.80
N ARG A 221 -24.00 -8.86 -7.35
CA ARG A 221 -24.61 -7.55 -7.08
C ARG A 221 -26.01 -7.69 -6.51
N SER A 222 -26.55 -8.90 -6.49
CA SER A 222 -27.94 -9.12 -6.08
C SER A 222 -28.10 -8.95 -4.59
N ASP A 223 -27.10 -9.41 -3.86
CA ASP A 223 -27.10 -9.48 -2.43
C ASP A 223 -25.87 -8.81 -1.83
N PHE A 224 -25.98 -8.52 -0.55
CA PHE A 224 -24.93 -7.93 0.27
C PHE A 224 -25.16 -8.26 1.73
N CYS A 225 -24.10 -8.11 2.51
CA CYS A 225 -24.17 -8.04 3.97
C CYS A 225 -23.81 -6.64 4.48
N ILE A 226 -24.46 -6.25 5.58
CA ILE A 226 -24.23 -5.05 6.37
C ILE A 226 -23.58 -5.48 7.69
N PRO A 227 -22.23 -5.42 7.83
CA PRO A 227 -21.53 -5.74 9.07
C PRO A 227 -21.38 -4.50 9.96
N ASP A 228 -22.37 -4.20 10.79
CA ASP A 228 -22.40 -2.96 11.59
C ASP A 228 -21.52 -3.08 12.85
N GLY A 229 -20.28 -2.58 12.79
CA GLY A 229 -19.37 -2.59 13.94
C GLY A 229 -18.77 -3.97 14.24
N THR A 230 -18.66 -4.82 13.22
CA THR A 230 -17.97 -6.12 13.24
C THR A 230 -17.03 -6.24 12.03
N ALA A 231 -16.09 -7.19 12.07
CA ALA A 231 -15.15 -7.43 10.98
C ALA A 231 -15.45 -8.76 10.28
N PHE A 232 -15.12 -8.83 8.99
CA PHE A 232 -14.95 -10.10 8.28
C PHE A 232 -13.48 -10.50 8.30
N THR A 233 -13.19 -11.65 8.88
CA THR A 233 -11.83 -12.16 9.11
C THR A 233 -11.55 -13.32 8.18
N VAL A 234 -10.32 -13.38 7.65
CA VAL A 234 -9.80 -14.46 6.81
C VAL A 234 -8.36 -14.78 7.23
N ASP A 235 -8.09 -16.04 7.58
CA ASP A 235 -6.75 -16.57 7.78
C ASP A 235 -6.07 -16.75 6.42
N LEU A 236 -4.91 -16.13 6.27
CA LEU A 236 -4.16 -16.05 5.01
C LEU A 236 -2.67 -16.21 5.32
N PRO A 237 -1.91 -16.98 4.54
CA PRO A 237 -0.47 -16.99 4.70
C PRO A 237 0.13 -15.59 4.53
N ASP A 238 1.22 -15.32 5.25
CA ASP A 238 1.94 -14.05 5.12
C ASP A 238 2.36 -13.80 3.67
N GLY A 239 2.28 -12.55 3.24
CA GLY A 239 2.60 -12.15 1.87
C GLY A 239 1.91 -10.87 1.41
N GLN A 240 2.14 -10.50 0.16
CA GLN A 240 1.44 -9.39 -0.49
C GLN A 240 0.15 -9.90 -1.12
N TYR A 241 -0.91 -9.11 -1.04
CA TYR A 241 -2.21 -9.41 -1.61
C TYR A 241 -2.78 -8.17 -2.29
N HIS A 242 -3.53 -8.37 -3.37
CA HIS A 242 -4.52 -7.40 -3.81
C HIS A 242 -5.87 -7.77 -3.21
N VAL A 243 -6.51 -6.78 -2.58
CA VAL A 243 -7.85 -6.86 -2.01
C VAL A 243 -8.80 -6.11 -2.94
N ARG A 244 -9.74 -6.83 -3.54
CA ARG A 244 -10.78 -6.29 -4.41
C ARG A 244 -12.12 -6.39 -3.72
N LEU A 245 -12.79 -5.26 -3.54
CA LEU A 245 -14.09 -5.15 -2.89
C LEU A 245 -15.15 -4.62 -3.87
N ILE A 246 -16.33 -5.23 -3.83
CA ILE A 246 -17.53 -4.75 -4.52
C ILE A 246 -18.53 -4.26 -3.46
N THR A 247 -19.08 -3.06 -3.67
CA THR A 247 -20.12 -2.45 -2.83
C THR A 247 -21.22 -1.82 -3.68
N GLY A 248 -22.47 -1.96 -3.25
CA GLY A 248 -23.63 -1.34 -3.88
C GLY A 248 -24.93 -1.94 -3.38
N ASP A 249 -26.03 -1.32 -3.79
CA ASP A 249 -27.39 -1.82 -3.54
C ASP A 249 -28.33 -1.20 -4.57
N ALA A 250 -29.14 -2.05 -5.21
CA ALA A 250 -30.12 -1.64 -6.19
C ALA A 250 -31.13 -0.60 -5.67
N ARG A 251 -31.36 -0.56 -4.35
CA ARG A 251 -32.46 0.22 -3.73
C ARG A 251 -32.00 1.33 -2.80
N ALA A 252 -30.77 1.33 -2.32
CA ALA A 252 -30.32 2.30 -1.34
C ALA A 252 -28.84 2.67 -1.48
N LYS A 253 -28.52 3.90 -1.10
CA LYS A 253 -27.16 4.42 -1.12
C LYS A 253 -26.29 3.72 -0.07
N THR A 254 -25.07 3.37 -0.46
CA THR A 254 -24.02 2.89 0.44
C THR A 254 -22.86 3.89 0.46
N ASN A 255 -22.30 4.13 1.64
CA ASN A 255 -21.15 5.00 1.83
C ASN A 255 -20.43 4.62 3.13
N MET A 256 -19.28 3.97 2.97
CA MET A 256 -18.52 3.34 4.04
C MET A 256 -17.03 3.65 3.93
N ASP A 257 -16.35 3.67 5.07
CA ASP A 257 -14.91 3.55 5.13
C ASP A 257 -14.54 2.07 5.27
N VAL A 258 -13.47 1.65 4.59
CA VAL A 258 -12.96 0.28 4.70
C VAL A 258 -11.66 0.31 5.46
N ARG A 259 -11.59 -0.42 6.58
CA ARG A 259 -10.33 -0.72 7.27
C ARG A 259 -9.91 -2.16 7.00
N ALA A 260 -8.63 -2.35 6.75
CA ALA A 260 -7.99 -3.65 6.72
C ALA A 260 -6.95 -3.71 7.84
N ASN A 261 -7.04 -4.71 8.72
CA ASN A 261 -6.18 -4.86 9.91
C ASN A 261 -6.10 -3.57 10.75
N GLY A 262 -7.24 -2.89 10.92
CA GLY A 262 -7.36 -1.65 11.68
C GLY A 262 -6.90 -0.37 10.96
N MET A 263 -6.32 -0.48 9.76
CA MET A 263 -5.87 0.67 8.97
C MET A 263 -6.88 1.00 7.87
N ILE A 264 -7.25 2.28 7.71
CA ILE A 264 -8.15 2.71 6.63
C ILE A 264 -7.45 2.49 5.28
N GLN A 265 -8.13 1.81 4.36
CA GLN A 265 -7.70 1.53 3.00
C GLN A 265 -8.50 2.33 1.97
N LEU A 266 -9.80 2.51 2.22
CA LEU A 266 -10.71 3.27 1.36
C LEU A 266 -11.54 4.23 2.21
N TYR A 267 -11.59 5.50 1.81
CA TYR A 267 -12.43 6.52 2.44
C TYR A 267 -13.68 6.79 1.58
N SER A 268 -14.85 6.87 2.22
CA SER A 268 -16.13 7.16 1.57
C SER A 268 -16.40 6.31 0.32
N PHE A 269 -15.97 5.06 0.37
CA PHE A 269 -16.23 4.08 -0.66
C PHE A 269 -17.70 3.67 -0.62
N GLY A 270 -18.35 3.67 -1.76
CA GLY A 270 -19.77 3.41 -1.82
C GLY A 270 -20.35 3.85 -3.15
N ALA A 271 -21.66 3.70 -3.32
CA ALA A 271 -22.36 4.03 -4.54
C ALA A 271 -23.76 4.61 -4.20
N GLU A 272 -24.29 5.41 -5.13
CA GLU A 272 -25.70 5.83 -5.07
C GLU A 272 -26.63 4.62 -5.24
N ALA A 273 -27.90 4.76 -4.85
CA ALA A 273 -28.89 3.70 -5.05
C ALA A 273 -28.97 3.30 -6.53
N GLY A 274 -28.94 1.99 -6.81
CA GLY A 274 -28.88 1.45 -8.17
C GLY A 274 -27.46 1.34 -8.74
N GLY A 275 -26.46 1.93 -8.07
CA GLY A 275 -25.06 1.89 -8.46
C GLY A 275 -24.26 0.85 -7.69
N TYR A 276 -23.18 0.38 -8.32
CA TYR A 276 -22.18 -0.49 -7.72
C TYR A 276 -20.79 0.05 -8.04
N ASN A 277 -19.90 0.02 -7.04
CA ASN A 277 -18.52 0.42 -7.20
C ASN A 277 -17.59 -0.72 -6.79
N GLU A 278 -16.44 -0.74 -7.44
CA GLU A 278 -15.39 -1.73 -7.20
C GLU A 278 -14.06 -1.02 -7.00
N LYS A 279 -13.29 -1.47 -6.00
CA LYS A 279 -11.94 -0.97 -5.76
C LYS A 279 -11.01 -2.11 -5.44
N THR A 280 -9.79 -2.00 -5.96
CA THR A 280 -8.68 -2.88 -5.63
C THR A 280 -7.60 -2.05 -4.92
N PHE A 281 -7.04 -2.56 -3.83
CA PHE A 281 -5.89 -1.98 -3.15
C PHE A 281 -4.91 -3.08 -2.72
N PRO A 282 -3.59 -2.79 -2.69
CA PRO A 282 -2.60 -3.74 -2.20
C PRO A 282 -2.56 -3.74 -0.66
N ILE A 283 -2.29 -4.90 -0.06
CA ILE A 283 -2.00 -5.04 1.37
C ILE A 283 -0.91 -6.08 1.62
N HIS A 284 -0.05 -5.80 2.59
CA HIS A 284 0.85 -6.80 3.14
C HIS A 284 0.21 -7.48 4.35
N ILE A 285 0.04 -8.80 4.29
CA ILE A 285 -0.40 -9.61 5.42
C ILE A 285 0.82 -10.12 6.19
N SER A 286 0.83 -9.84 7.49
CA SER A 286 1.80 -10.32 8.45
C SER A 286 1.06 -10.86 9.68
N GLY A 287 1.39 -12.06 10.15
CA GLY A 287 0.71 -12.68 11.28
C GLY A 287 -0.50 -13.53 10.88
N GLY A 288 -0.58 -13.93 9.61
CA GLY A 288 -1.45 -15.01 9.16
C GLY A 288 -2.93 -14.63 8.96
N ARG A 289 -3.30 -13.34 8.97
CA ARG A 289 -4.71 -12.93 8.97
C ARG A 289 -4.98 -11.55 8.35
N LEU A 290 -6.12 -11.47 7.66
CA LEU A 290 -6.76 -10.24 7.22
C LEU A 290 -8.10 -10.06 7.96
N SER A 291 -8.35 -8.86 8.47
CA SER A 291 -9.62 -8.41 9.04
C SER A 291 -10.12 -7.20 8.27
N ILE A 292 -11.26 -7.32 7.59
CA ILE A 292 -11.93 -6.23 6.87
C ILE A 292 -13.07 -5.69 7.73
N GLN A 293 -13.02 -4.40 8.08
CA GLN A 293 -14.11 -3.68 8.73
C GLN A 293 -14.70 -2.68 7.74
N ALA A 294 -15.99 -2.79 7.46
CA ALA A 294 -16.74 -1.80 6.71
C ALA A 294 -17.52 -0.92 7.70
N LEU A 295 -17.12 0.34 7.83
CA LEU A 295 -17.66 1.26 8.81
C LEU A 295 -18.60 2.23 8.10
N ALA A 296 -19.81 2.43 8.63
CA ALA A 296 -20.73 3.44 8.12
C ALA A 296 -20.05 4.82 8.14
N ALA A 297 -19.85 5.42 6.98
CA ALA A 297 -19.33 6.79 6.88
C ALA A 297 -20.49 7.80 6.84
N ARG A 298 -21.52 7.50 6.05
CA ARG A 298 -22.77 8.29 6.00
C ARG A 298 -24.03 7.43 5.95
N THR A 299 -23.95 6.27 5.31
CA THR A 299 -25.05 5.31 5.24
C THR A 299 -24.52 3.92 5.58
N ALA A 300 -25.43 2.96 5.79
CA ALA A 300 -25.04 1.61 6.17
C ALA A 300 -24.04 0.99 5.17
N PRO A 301 -22.97 0.33 5.66
CA PRO A 301 -21.98 -0.33 4.82
C PRO A 301 -22.64 -1.51 4.10
N ARG A 302 -22.17 -1.80 2.88
CA ARG A 302 -22.63 -2.97 2.13
C ARG A 302 -21.44 -3.64 1.49
N LEU A 303 -21.21 -4.89 1.84
CA LEU A 303 -20.24 -5.75 1.18
C LEU A 303 -21.03 -6.70 0.29
N ASN A 304 -20.77 -6.66 -1.02
CA ASN A 304 -21.31 -7.64 -1.96
C ASN A 304 -20.29 -8.76 -2.21
N ALA A 305 -19.02 -8.39 -2.45
CA ALA A 305 -17.98 -9.38 -2.72
C ALA A 305 -16.60 -8.94 -2.24
N LEU A 306 -15.79 -9.93 -1.84
CA LEU A 306 -14.37 -9.79 -1.53
C LEU A 306 -13.57 -10.79 -2.34
N VAL A 307 -12.56 -10.31 -3.08
CA VAL A 307 -11.58 -11.16 -3.75
C VAL A 307 -10.18 -10.82 -3.28
N LEU A 308 -9.45 -11.84 -2.84
CA LEU A 308 -8.07 -11.75 -2.38
C LEU A 308 -7.20 -12.52 -3.35
N THR A 309 -6.21 -11.86 -3.93
CA THR A 309 -5.23 -12.49 -4.83
C THR A 309 -3.85 -12.28 -4.25
N LYS A 310 -3.16 -13.36 -3.88
CA LYS A 310 -1.77 -13.27 -3.42
C LYS A 310 -0.90 -12.74 -4.57
N THR A 311 0.13 -11.96 -4.30
CA THR A 311 1.04 -11.48 -5.36
C THR A 311 2.48 -11.67 -4.95
N ALA A 312 3.34 -11.88 -5.95
CA ALA A 312 4.78 -11.86 -5.71
C ALA A 312 5.18 -10.50 -5.14
N TYR A 313 6.20 -10.50 -4.28
CA TYR A 313 6.93 -9.27 -3.92
C TYR A 313 7.54 -8.58 -5.14
N HIS A 314 7.55 -9.24 -6.30
CA HIS A 314 7.95 -8.70 -7.59
C HIS A 314 6.80 -8.13 -8.43
N VAL A 315 5.54 -8.31 -8.02
CA VAL A 315 4.47 -7.35 -8.39
C VAL A 315 4.55 -6.17 -7.42
N THR A 316 5.76 -5.67 -7.21
CA THR A 316 5.90 -4.24 -7.05
C THR A 316 5.47 -3.68 -8.39
N ASP A 317 4.38 -2.94 -8.38
CA ASP A 317 4.42 -1.67 -9.09
C ASP A 317 5.85 -1.13 -8.87
N ASP A 318 6.73 -1.11 -9.90
CA ASP A 318 8.17 -0.71 -9.81
C ASP A 318 8.35 0.69 -9.21
N LYS A 319 7.22 1.33 -8.96
CA LYS A 319 6.97 2.57 -8.28
C LYS A 319 7.63 2.64 -6.92
N THR A 320 8.29 3.76 -6.75
CA THR A 320 8.84 4.18 -5.47
C THR A 320 7.70 4.55 -4.54
N THR A 321 7.70 4.01 -3.33
CA THR A 321 6.74 4.38 -2.30
C THR A 321 7.34 5.45 -1.40
N VAL A 322 6.55 6.48 -1.09
CA VAL A 322 6.88 7.53 -0.13
C VAL A 322 5.98 7.34 1.08
N PHE A 323 6.55 6.81 2.15
CA PHE A 323 5.87 6.64 3.44
C PHE A 323 5.93 7.94 4.24
N LEU A 324 4.82 8.32 4.86
CA LEU A 324 4.75 9.48 5.76
C LEU A 324 4.56 9.01 7.20
N ALA A 325 5.49 9.38 8.08
CA ALA A 325 5.35 9.25 9.52
C ALA A 325 5.16 10.64 10.13
N GLY A 326 4.07 10.83 10.87
CA GLY A 326 3.82 12.10 11.52
C GLY A 326 2.55 12.16 12.34
N ASP A 327 2.17 13.39 12.70
CA ASP A 327 1.05 13.67 13.60
C ASP A 327 -0.22 14.15 12.86
N SER A 328 -1.13 14.81 13.60
CA SER A 328 -2.38 15.38 13.10
C SER A 328 -2.21 16.39 11.96
N THR A 329 -1.04 16.97 11.77
CA THR A 329 -0.78 17.92 10.69
C THR A 329 -0.36 17.25 9.38
N VAL A 330 -0.04 15.96 9.44
CA VAL A 330 0.37 15.13 8.31
C VAL A 330 -0.74 14.13 7.94
N SER A 331 -1.45 13.60 8.94
CA SER A 331 -2.42 12.52 8.81
C SER A 331 -3.59 12.83 7.88
N ASP A 332 -4.17 11.78 7.33
CA ASP A 332 -5.45 11.86 6.65
C ASP A 332 -6.57 12.12 7.67
N TYR A 333 -7.62 12.79 7.20
CA TYR A 333 -8.86 13.02 7.94
C TYR A 333 -10.06 12.49 7.17
N GLU A 334 -10.96 11.83 7.88
CA GLU A 334 -12.23 11.38 7.33
C GLU A 334 -13.08 12.59 6.88
N PRO A 335 -13.98 12.45 5.89
CA PRO A 335 -14.85 13.54 5.45
C PRO A 335 -15.74 14.16 6.53
N GLY A 336 -16.00 13.45 7.64
CA GLY A 336 -16.68 14.00 8.82
C GLY A 336 -15.88 15.07 9.56
N TYR A 337 -14.55 15.11 9.37
CA TYR A 337 -13.70 16.16 9.91
C TYR A 337 -13.48 17.32 8.93
N ALA A 338 -13.92 17.21 7.68
CA ALA A 338 -13.75 18.26 6.68
C ALA A 338 -14.34 19.60 7.17
N PRO A 339 -13.64 20.72 6.96
CA PRO A 339 -12.46 20.89 6.11
C PRO A 339 -11.11 20.53 6.76
N MET A 340 -11.04 19.98 7.98
CA MET A 340 -9.76 19.62 8.60
C MET A 340 -9.01 18.59 7.75
N ALA A 341 -7.71 18.80 7.57
CA ALA A 341 -6.85 17.88 6.82
C ALA A 341 -5.37 18.07 7.17
N GLY A 342 -4.60 16.98 7.13
CA GLY A 342 -3.14 17.04 7.13
C GLY A 342 -2.60 17.28 5.72
N TRP A 343 -1.36 17.76 5.61
CA TRP A 343 -0.76 18.01 4.29
C TRP A 343 -0.46 16.72 3.53
N GLY A 344 -0.21 15.61 4.24
CA GLY A 344 0.03 14.29 3.63
C GLY A 344 -1.14 13.80 2.79
N GLN A 345 -2.37 14.14 3.20
CA GLN A 345 -3.61 13.80 2.49
C GLN A 345 -3.69 14.35 1.06
N PHE A 346 -2.97 15.43 0.77
CA PHE A 346 -2.96 16.07 -0.56
C PHE A 346 -1.69 15.77 -1.35
N LEU A 347 -0.69 15.15 -0.72
CA LEU A 347 0.65 15.02 -1.29
C LEU A 347 0.64 14.24 -2.61
N GLY A 348 -0.18 13.18 -2.71
CA GLY A 348 -0.28 12.35 -3.91
C GLY A 348 -0.65 13.12 -5.17
N GLY A 349 -1.44 14.19 -5.06
CA GLY A 349 -1.84 15.02 -6.20
C GLY A 349 -0.71 15.80 -6.87
N TYR A 350 0.49 15.82 -6.28
CA TYR A 350 1.65 16.52 -6.82
C TYR A 350 2.64 15.59 -7.54
N PHE A 351 2.46 14.28 -7.47
CA PHE A 351 3.31 13.26 -8.09
C PHE A 351 2.61 12.61 -9.29
N SER A 352 3.40 12.00 -10.18
CA SER A 352 2.87 11.10 -11.21
C SER A 352 2.39 9.80 -10.58
N ASP A 353 1.60 9.02 -11.33
CA ASP A 353 1.15 7.71 -10.90
C ASP A 353 2.30 6.72 -10.65
N GLU A 354 3.56 7.06 -10.99
CA GLU A 354 4.79 6.29 -10.74
C GLU A 354 5.28 6.36 -9.28
N ILE A 355 4.70 7.23 -8.46
CA ILE A 355 5.01 7.36 -7.03
C ILE A 355 3.77 7.03 -6.22
N VAL A 356 3.92 6.11 -5.27
CA VAL A 356 2.85 5.76 -4.32
C VAL A 356 3.06 6.55 -3.04
N ILE A 357 2.08 7.36 -2.62
CA ILE A 357 2.09 8.00 -1.30
C ILE A 357 1.36 7.11 -0.30
N ASP A 358 2.07 6.69 0.75
CA ASP A 358 1.51 5.89 1.85
C ASP A 358 1.54 6.72 3.14
N ASN A 359 0.43 7.38 3.45
CA ASN A 359 0.32 8.25 4.61
C ASN A 359 0.03 7.44 5.89
N GLN A 360 1.06 7.17 6.69
CA GLN A 360 0.97 6.44 7.95
C GLN A 360 0.96 7.37 9.18
N ALA A 361 0.82 8.68 8.97
CA ALA A 361 0.73 9.63 10.06
C ALA A 361 -0.56 9.43 10.88
N LYS A 362 -0.45 9.61 12.20
CA LYS A 362 -1.54 9.37 13.15
C LYS A 362 -1.74 10.58 14.05
N ARG A 363 -2.99 10.99 14.23
CA ARG A 363 -3.38 12.11 15.08
C ARG A 363 -2.87 11.93 16.51
N ALA A 364 -2.47 13.03 17.14
CA ALA A 364 -1.99 13.07 18.52
C ALA A 364 -0.75 12.21 18.83
N ARG A 365 0.04 11.82 17.82
CA ARG A 365 1.30 11.08 18.04
C ARG A 365 2.49 12.03 18.11
N SER A 366 3.49 11.65 18.88
CA SER A 366 4.81 12.27 18.92
C SER A 366 5.86 11.32 18.32
N ALA A 367 7.11 11.79 18.16
CA ALA A 367 8.20 10.90 17.70
C ALA A 367 8.38 9.70 18.65
N LYS A 368 8.13 9.92 19.94
CA LYS A 368 8.12 8.89 20.98
C LYS A 368 6.95 7.94 20.84
N SER A 369 5.72 8.45 20.95
CA SER A 369 4.55 7.59 21.08
C SER A 369 4.29 6.76 19.82
N PHE A 370 4.69 7.24 18.65
CA PHE A 370 4.55 6.51 17.39
C PHE A 370 5.49 5.29 17.33
N VAL A 371 6.68 5.35 17.94
CA VAL A 371 7.56 4.18 18.10
C VAL A 371 7.03 3.25 19.19
N ASP A 372 6.67 3.79 20.35
CA ASP A 372 6.19 2.99 21.50
C ASP A 372 4.93 2.19 21.15
N GLU A 373 4.03 2.75 20.34
CA GLU A 373 2.81 2.10 19.83
C GLU A 373 3.08 1.19 18.61
N ARG A 374 4.34 0.93 18.26
CA ARG A 374 4.77 0.13 17.09
C ARG A 374 4.23 0.62 15.74
N SER A 375 3.82 1.89 15.63
CA SER A 375 3.33 2.45 14.37
C SER A 375 4.45 2.56 13.32
N LEU A 376 5.71 2.68 13.74
CA LEU A 376 6.84 2.62 12.81
C LEU A 376 7.01 1.24 12.16
N ASP A 377 6.64 0.16 12.85
CA ASP A 377 6.78 -1.20 12.29
C ASP A 377 5.86 -1.41 11.08
N THR A 378 4.69 -0.74 11.02
CA THR A 378 3.77 -0.83 9.88
C THR A 378 4.37 -0.27 8.59
N ILE A 379 5.24 0.72 8.71
CA ILE A 379 6.00 1.29 7.59
C ILE A 379 7.12 0.32 7.20
N LEU A 380 7.95 -0.07 8.17
CA LEU A 380 9.17 -0.83 7.93
C LEU A 380 8.92 -2.24 7.38
N ASN A 381 7.77 -2.84 7.68
CA ASN A 381 7.39 -4.14 7.14
C ASN A 381 7.00 -4.08 5.66
N ARG A 382 6.67 -2.89 5.13
CA ARG A 382 6.28 -2.68 3.73
C ARG A 382 7.35 -1.98 2.90
N MET A 383 8.33 -1.36 3.57
CA MET A 383 9.41 -0.63 2.93
C MET A 383 10.35 -1.54 2.14
N LYS A 384 10.62 -1.17 0.88
CA LYS A 384 11.65 -1.78 0.03
C LYS A 384 12.78 -0.81 -0.28
N ARG A 385 13.90 -1.36 -0.76
CA ARG A 385 15.07 -0.57 -1.18
C ARG A 385 14.66 0.46 -2.23
N GLY A 386 14.99 1.73 -1.97
CA GLY A 386 14.69 2.84 -2.86
C GLY A 386 13.46 3.67 -2.46
N ASP A 387 12.59 3.15 -1.59
CA ASP A 387 11.47 3.91 -1.02
C ASP A 387 11.95 5.06 -0.12
N TYR A 388 11.08 6.04 0.12
CA TYR A 388 11.34 7.17 1.01
C TYR A 388 10.52 7.07 2.29
N LEU A 389 11.09 7.58 3.40
CA LEU A 389 10.38 7.81 4.66
C LEU A 389 10.49 9.28 5.06
N LEU A 390 9.39 10.00 4.98
CA LEU A 390 9.28 11.38 5.44
C LEU A 390 8.81 11.39 6.89
N ILE A 391 9.59 12.04 7.77
CA ILE A 391 9.39 12.01 9.22
C ILE A 391 9.12 13.42 9.71
N GLN A 392 7.90 13.69 10.20
CA GLN A 392 7.50 14.98 10.74
C GLN A 392 6.86 14.84 12.13
N PHE A 393 7.55 15.34 13.15
CA PHE A 393 7.06 15.42 14.54
C PHE A 393 7.57 16.70 15.21
N GLY A 394 7.09 16.99 16.42
CA GLY A 394 7.47 18.18 17.19
C GLY A 394 6.30 18.87 17.88
N ILE A 395 5.10 18.88 17.30
CA ILE A 395 3.94 19.58 17.90
C ILE A 395 3.49 18.93 19.20
N ASN A 396 3.33 17.59 19.19
CA ASN A 396 2.89 16.85 20.37
C ASN A 396 4.05 16.55 21.32
N ASP A 397 5.27 16.45 20.79
CA ASP A 397 6.51 16.32 21.58
C ASP A 397 6.70 17.53 22.52
N ALA A 398 6.43 18.74 22.03
CA ALA A 398 6.47 19.98 22.81
C ALA A 398 5.35 20.12 23.86
N GLY A 399 4.40 19.18 23.90
CA GLY A 399 3.33 19.13 24.90
C GLY A 399 3.84 18.64 26.27
N GLN A 400 2.99 18.73 27.30
CA GLN A 400 3.33 18.32 28.67
C GLN A 400 2.92 16.88 29.01
N ASP A 401 2.26 16.16 28.09
CA ASP A 401 1.81 14.78 28.29
C ASP A 401 3.03 13.85 28.32
N PRO A 402 3.36 13.19 29.46
CA PRO A 402 4.56 12.35 29.58
C PRO A 402 4.59 11.17 28.61
N ALA A 403 3.43 10.69 28.14
CA ALA A 403 3.39 9.61 27.16
C ALA A 403 3.95 10.05 25.81
N ARG A 404 3.89 11.36 25.51
CA ARG A 404 4.25 11.96 24.22
C ARG A 404 5.46 12.87 24.28
N HIS A 405 5.69 13.51 25.42
CA HIS A 405 6.73 14.51 25.61
C HIS A 405 8.12 13.93 25.37
N THR A 406 8.97 14.72 24.72
CA THR A 406 10.39 14.45 24.52
C THR A 406 11.18 15.74 24.66
N ASP A 407 12.47 15.67 24.98
CA ASP A 407 13.36 16.83 25.05
C ASP A 407 14.03 17.03 23.67
N PRO A 408 14.07 18.26 23.11
CA PRO A 408 14.47 18.50 21.73
C PRO A 408 15.82 17.90 21.34
N TYR A 409 16.86 18.09 22.15
CA TYR A 409 18.24 17.71 21.80
C TYR A 409 18.66 16.33 22.34
N THR A 410 17.79 15.66 23.10
CA THR A 410 18.07 14.34 23.67
C THR A 410 17.05 13.33 23.17
N THR A 411 15.97 13.08 23.92
CA THR A 411 15.02 12.00 23.64
C THR A 411 14.32 12.18 22.31
N PHE A 412 14.02 13.41 21.88
CA PHE A 412 13.45 13.64 20.55
C PHE A 412 14.38 13.17 19.43
N GLN A 413 15.67 13.56 19.49
CA GLN A 413 16.65 13.10 18.52
C GLN A 413 16.93 11.60 18.61
N GLU A 414 16.90 11.01 19.81
CA GLU A 414 17.03 9.55 19.99
C GLU A 414 15.92 8.79 19.27
N TYR A 415 14.67 9.23 19.41
CA TYR A 415 13.57 8.65 18.64
C TYR A 415 13.76 8.86 17.14
N LEU A 416 14.07 10.08 16.67
CA LEU A 416 14.33 10.32 15.24
C LEU A 416 15.48 9.47 14.68
N ARG A 417 16.56 9.23 15.45
CA ARG A 417 17.64 8.29 15.08
C ARG A 417 17.09 6.89 14.81
N THR A 418 16.12 6.44 15.60
CA THR A 418 15.46 5.13 15.41
C THR A 418 14.76 5.05 14.05
N TYR A 419 14.00 6.07 13.65
CA TYR A 419 13.37 6.10 12.33
C TYR A 419 14.40 6.05 11.20
N ILE A 420 15.43 6.88 11.30
CA ILE A 420 16.48 7.00 10.28
C ILE A 420 17.22 5.68 10.10
N ASN A 421 17.66 5.06 11.19
CA ASN A 421 18.43 3.82 11.15
C ASN A 421 17.59 2.66 10.63
N LYS A 422 16.38 2.46 11.18
CA LYS A 422 15.50 1.37 10.74
C LYS A 422 15.08 1.51 9.27
N ALA A 423 14.84 2.73 8.77
CA ALA A 423 14.57 2.94 7.35
C ALA A 423 15.78 2.58 6.48
N ARG A 424 16.98 2.98 6.88
CA ARG A 424 18.23 2.63 6.18
C ARG A 424 18.50 1.12 6.18
N GLU A 425 18.20 0.42 7.27
CA GLU A 425 18.30 -1.05 7.36
C GLU A 425 17.41 -1.75 6.32
N LYS A 426 16.25 -1.17 5.98
CA LYS A 426 15.36 -1.64 4.89
C LYS A 426 15.80 -1.20 3.49
N GLY A 427 16.89 -0.44 3.38
CA GLY A 427 17.34 0.18 2.14
C GLY A 427 16.53 1.40 1.70
N GLY A 428 15.69 1.93 2.60
CA GLY A 428 14.91 3.14 2.38
C GLY A 428 15.71 4.42 2.62
N ARG A 429 15.18 5.54 2.11
CA ARG A 429 15.77 6.88 2.14
C ARG A 429 15.01 7.76 3.13
N PRO A 430 15.52 7.94 4.37
CA PRO A 430 14.86 8.83 5.33
C PRO A 430 15.02 10.30 4.92
N VAL A 431 13.99 11.09 5.20
CA VAL A 431 13.95 12.55 5.04
C VAL A 431 13.26 13.14 6.27
N LEU A 432 13.91 14.09 6.92
CA LEU A 432 13.33 14.82 8.04
C LEU A 432 12.54 16.02 7.53
N VAL A 433 11.38 16.29 8.12
CA VAL A 433 10.53 17.44 7.78
C VAL A 433 10.22 18.21 9.06
N THR A 434 10.67 19.47 9.15
CA THR A 434 10.45 20.27 10.37
C THR A 434 8.98 20.62 10.51
N SER A 435 8.37 20.28 11.65
CA SER A 435 6.94 20.53 11.86
C SER A 435 6.62 22.04 11.83
N GLN A 436 5.49 22.38 11.23
CA GLN A 436 4.92 23.72 11.34
C GLN A 436 4.54 24.04 12.79
N SER A 437 4.37 25.33 13.06
CA SER A 437 3.96 25.85 14.38
C SER A 437 2.45 25.97 14.51
N LYS A 438 1.98 26.05 15.76
CA LYS A 438 0.60 26.46 16.06
C LYS A 438 0.40 27.91 15.61
N ARG A 439 -0.84 28.31 15.35
CA ARG A 439 -1.21 29.68 14.97
C ARG A 439 -0.98 30.64 16.14
N THR A 440 0.22 31.19 16.23
CA THR A 440 0.68 32.05 17.33
C THR A 440 1.40 33.28 16.79
N TYR A 441 1.12 34.44 17.40
CA TYR A 441 1.68 35.74 17.01
C TYR A 441 2.26 36.46 18.22
N ASP A 442 3.29 37.26 17.99
CA ASP A 442 3.77 38.21 18.99
C ASP A 442 2.83 39.44 19.07
N GLU A 443 3.14 40.37 19.97
CA GLU A 443 2.37 41.61 20.17
C GLU A 443 2.29 42.50 18.92
N LYS A 444 3.18 42.29 17.95
CA LYS A 444 3.23 43.04 16.68
C LYS A 444 2.52 42.31 15.54
N GLY A 445 1.90 41.16 15.80
CA GLY A 445 1.22 40.35 14.80
C GLY A 445 2.16 39.53 13.91
N VAL A 446 3.41 39.31 14.34
CA VAL A 446 4.39 38.47 13.62
C VAL A 446 4.21 37.02 14.05
N PHE A 447 4.01 36.14 13.07
CA PHE A 447 3.95 34.70 13.26
C PHE A 447 5.34 34.18 13.62
N TYR A 448 5.43 33.42 14.72
CA TYR A 448 6.69 32.86 15.21
C TYR A 448 6.61 31.36 15.48
N ASN A 449 7.77 30.74 15.70
CA ASN A 449 7.89 29.33 16.02
C ASN A 449 7.41 29.03 17.45
N SER A 450 6.24 28.41 17.61
CA SER A 450 5.65 28.09 18.92
C SER A 450 5.97 26.69 19.44
N ILE A 451 6.73 25.90 18.69
CA ILE A 451 7.12 24.54 19.09
C ILE A 451 8.58 24.50 19.55
N GLY A 452 9.09 25.57 20.17
CA GLY A 452 10.42 25.60 20.80
C GLY A 452 11.58 25.16 19.90
N GLU A 453 12.57 24.48 20.47
CA GLU A 453 13.81 24.10 19.78
C GLU A 453 13.71 22.84 18.90
N TYR A 454 12.54 22.19 18.78
CA TYR A 454 12.40 20.94 18.03
C TYR A 454 12.79 21.06 16.54
N PRO A 455 12.40 22.14 15.80
CA PRO A 455 12.90 22.34 14.44
C PRO A 455 14.42 22.47 14.36
N ASN A 456 15.05 23.15 15.33
CA ASN A 456 16.51 23.31 15.36
C ASN A 456 17.22 22.00 15.70
N ALA A 457 16.71 21.26 16.66
CA ALA A 457 17.22 19.94 17.01
C ALA A 457 17.10 18.96 15.83
N MET A 458 16.00 19.00 15.07
CA MET A 458 15.85 18.19 13.85
C MET A 458 16.83 18.61 12.74
N ARG A 459 17.03 19.92 12.52
CA ARG A 459 18.03 20.44 11.56
C ARG A 459 19.44 20.02 11.96
N GLN A 460 19.76 20.05 13.24
CA GLN A 460 21.04 19.57 13.77
C GLN A 460 21.21 18.07 13.49
N LEU A 461 20.23 17.26 13.85
CA LEU A 461 20.28 15.81 13.63
C LEU A 461 20.43 15.46 12.14
N GLY A 462 19.73 16.19 11.26
CA GLY A 462 19.87 16.01 9.81
C GLY A 462 21.30 16.24 9.31
N ARG A 463 22.02 17.24 9.86
CA ARG A 463 23.44 17.44 9.56
C ARG A 463 24.29 16.30 10.13
N GLU A 464 24.08 15.94 11.40
CA GLU A 464 24.85 14.89 12.10
C GLU A 464 24.74 13.53 11.39
N MET A 465 23.53 13.15 10.98
CA MET A 465 23.27 11.85 10.38
C MET A 465 23.35 11.84 8.85
N ASN A 466 23.67 12.98 8.24
CA ASN A 466 23.63 13.19 6.80
C ASN A 466 22.28 12.75 6.19
N VAL A 467 21.18 13.30 6.73
CA VAL A 467 19.81 13.07 6.31
C VAL A 467 19.24 14.38 5.75
N PRO A 468 18.62 14.37 4.56
CA PRO A 468 17.99 15.57 4.01
C PRO A 468 16.93 16.10 4.97
N VAL A 469 16.96 17.42 5.23
CA VAL A 469 15.93 18.12 6.01
C VAL A 469 15.15 19.01 5.06
N LEU A 470 13.82 18.91 5.08
CA LEU A 470 12.87 19.81 4.44
C LEU A 470 12.36 20.78 5.50
N ASP A 471 12.62 22.07 5.32
CA ASP A 471 12.40 23.06 6.36
C ASP A 471 11.00 23.69 6.26
N LEU A 472 9.98 22.86 6.45
CA LEU A 472 8.58 23.29 6.38
C LEU A 472 8.22 24.29 7.49
N ASN A 473 8.85 24.18 8.68
CA ASN A 473 8.70 25.17 9.76
C ASN A 473 9.06 26.58 9.28
N LYS A 474 10.27 26.78 8.72
CA LYS A 474 10.69 28.09 8.24
C LYS A 474 9.77 28.59 7.12
N LYS A 475 9.48 27.74 6.12
CA LYS A 475 8.68 28.12 4.96
C LYS A 475 7.25 28.50 5.33
N SER A 476 6.66 27.77 6.27
CA SER A 476 5.31 28.07 6.77
C SER A 476 5.28 29.39 7.54
N ILE A 477 6.26 29.67 8.40
CA ILE A 477 6.38 30.96 9.11
C ILE A 477 6.53 32.12 8.12
N ASP A 478 7.41 31.99 7.13
CA ASP A 478 7.62 33.02 6.10
C ASP A 478 6.29 33.30 5.35
N TYR A 479 5.56 32.25 4.96
CA TYR A 479 4.27 32.38 4.30
C TYR A 479 3.17 33.00 5.19
N TYR A 480 3.08 32.59 6.45
CA TYR A 480 2.06 33.12 7.37
C TYR A 480 2.29 34.60 7.68
N ASN A 481 3.54 35.03 7.75
CA ASN A 481 3.90 36.44 7.86
C ASN A 481 3.57 37.22 6.58
N GLU A 482 3.75 36.62 5.40
CA GLU A 482 3.40 37.25 4.11
C GLU A 482 1.88 37.51 3.99
N ILE A 483 1.04 36.54 4.37
CA ILE A 483 -0.42 36.68 4.24
C ILE A 483 -1.06 37.47 5.39
N GLY A 484 -0.38 37.57 6.53
CA GLY A 484 -0.82 38.32 7.70
C GLY A 484 -1.89 37.61 8.55
N VAL A 485 -2.09 38.12 9.78
CA VAL A 485 -2.89 37.50 10.84
C VAL A 485 -4.27 37.05 10.37
N GLU A 486 -5.04 37.93 9.73
CA GLU A 486 -6.42 37.60 9.34
C GLU A 486 -6.49 36.55 8.24
N ALA A 487 -5.64 36.64 7.20
CA ALA A 487 -5.68 35.69 6.09
C ALA A 487 -5.32 34.26 6.51
N THR A 488 -4.48 34.09 7.53
CA THR A 488 -4.14 32.75 8.07
C THR A 488 -5.35 31.98 8.61
N LYS A 489 -6.46 32.65 8.98
CA LYS A 489 -7.70 31.96 9.39
C LYS A 489 -8.22 31.02 8.30
N ASN A 490 -7.89 31.28 7.03
CA ASN A 490 -8.24 30.41 5.90
C ASN A 490 -7.33 29.17 5.74
N VAL A 491 -6.23 29.11 6.51
CA VAL A 491 -5.25 28.00 6.47
C VAL A 491 -5.37 27.11 7.70
N PHE A 492 -5.79 27.68 8.84
CA PHE A 492 -6.08 26.94 10.06
C PHE A 492 -7.58 26.63 10.17
N MET A 493 -7.95 25.77 11.11
CA MET A 493 -9.34 25.41 11.37
C MET A 493 -10.11 26.55 12.06
N PHE A 494 -10.35 27.65 11.35
CA PHE A 494 -11.20 28.75 11.77
C PHE A 494 -12.49 28.72 10.96
N LEU A 495 -13.60 28.33 11.58
CA LEU A 495 -14.93 28.30 10.99
C LEU A 495 -15.91 29.07 11.88
N GLU A 496 -16.68 29.96 11.28
CA GLU A 496 -17.84 30.58 11.92
C GLU A 496 -19.02 29.59 11.99
N PRO A 497 -19.98 29.79 12.89
CA PRO A 497 -21.21 29.00 12.91
C PRO A 497 -21.90 28.96 11.54
N GLY A 498 -22.32 27.77 11.12
CA GLY A 498 -22.99 27.52 9.84
C GLY A 498 -22.07 27.40 8.62
N GLU A 499 -20.75 27.60 8.75
CA GLU A 499 -19.83 27.51 7.60
C GLU A 499 -19.48 26.09 7.15
N SER A 500 -19.65 25.10 8.04
CA SER A 500 -19.47 23.69 7.71
C SER A 500 -20.58 22.86 8.33
N PRO A 501 -21.22 21.95 7.58
CA PRO A 501 -22.20 21.02 8.15
C PRO A 501 -21.58 20.09 9.22
N ASN A 502 -20.26 19.89 9.18
CA ASN A 502 -19.54 19.09 10.17
C ASN A 502 -19.19 19.87 11.45
N TYR A 503 -19.26 21.20 11.40
CA TYR A 503 -18.99 22.10 12.53
C TYR A 503 -20.10 23.18 12.58
N PRO A 504 -21.34 22.80 12.91
CA PRO A 504 -22.49 23.70 12.84
C PRO A 504 -22.34 24.92 13.73
N ASP A 505 -21.68 24.75 14.88
CA ASP A 505 -21.40 25.84 15.84
C ASP A 505 -20.07 26.57 15.55
N GLY A 506 -19.42 26.25 14.43
CA GLY A 506 -18.08 26.74 14.11
C GLY A 506 -16.96 26.02 14.87
N ILE A 507 -15.72 26.42 14.63
CA ILE A 507 -14.54 25.93 15.35
C ILE A 507 -13.39 26.94 15.27
N LEU A 508 -12.68 27.15 16.38
CA LEU A 508 -11.50 28.01 16.46
C LEU A 508 -10.26 27.18 16.81
N GLY A 509 -9.73 26.46 15.83
CA GLY A 509 -8.58 25.57 15.93
C GLY A 509 -7.26 26.27 15.64
N GLN A 510 -6.33 26.20 16.60
CA GLN A 510 -5.00 26.82 16.49
C GLN A 510 -3.91 25.87 15.98
N GLY A 511 -4.12 24.55 16.04
CA GLY A 511 -3.09 23.54 15.69
C GLY A 511 -3.39 22.68 14.46
N ALA A 512 -4.65 22.64 14.00
CA ALA A 512 -5.05 21.84 12.84
C ALA A 512 -5.23 22.74 11.62
N CYS A 513 -4.74 22.28 10.47
CA CYS A 513 -4.93 22.96 9.18
C CYS A 513 -6.30 22.65 8.59
N SER A 514 -6.84 23.61 7.84
CA SER A 514 -8.06 23.46 7.04
C SER A 514 -7.72 23.32 5.56
N ARG A 515 -8.59 22.63 4.82
CA ARG A 515 -8.61 22.65 3.36
C ARG A 515 -9.02 24.05 2.90
N VAL A 516 -8.11 24.74 2.21
CA VAL A 516 -8.34 26.10 1.72
C VAL A 516 -9.54 26.13 0.76
N ARG A 517 -10.49 27.04 0.99
CA ARG A 517 -11.70 27.21 0.17
C ARG A 517 -11.38 27.92 -1.16
N ARG A 518 -12.10 27.58 -2.24
CA ARG A 518 -12.26 28.50 -3.38
C ARG A 518 -13.18 29.63 -2.96
N GLN A 519 -12.69 30.87 -2.95
CA GLN A 519 -13.60 32.03 -2.85
C GLN A 519 -14.46 32.15 -4.11
N PRO A 520 -15.77 32.41 -4.01
CA PRO A 520 -16.53 32.97 -5.12
C PRO A 520 -16.05 34.41 -5.31
N ILE A 521 -15.17 34.63 -6.28
CA ILE A 521 -14.72 35.99 -6.63
C ILE A 521 -15.87 36.67 -7.38
N GLY A 522 -16.58 37.58 -6.70
CA GLY A 522 -17.35 38.63 -7.34
C GLY A 522 -16.46 39.36 -8.36
N LYS A 523 -17.00 39.61 -9.55
CA LYS A 523 -16.35 40.14 -10.76
C LYS A 523 -15.22 41.16 -10.49
N ALA A 524 -13.99 40.68 -10.31
CA ALA A 524 -12.77 41.49 -10.45
C ALA A 524 -11.67 40.66 -11.11
N ARG A 525 -11.43 40.95 -12.38
CA ARG A 525 -10.36 40.38 -13.21
C ARG A 525 -9.00 40.72 -12.60
N ASN A 526 -8.39 39.82 -11.84
CA ASN A 526 -6.95 39.90 -11.57
C ASN A 526 -6.30 38.50 -11.65
N ARG A 527 -5.38 38.33 -12.60
CA ARG A 527 -4.74 37.05 -12.98
C ARG A 527 -3.78 36.47 -11.92
N ARG A 528 -3.70 37.06 -10.71
CA ARG A 528 -2.82 36.59 -9.62
C ARG A 528 -3.48 35.58 -8.65
N ASN A 529 -4.80 35.40 -8.70
CA ASN A 529 -5.53 34.57 -7.73
C ASN A 529 -5.66 33.07 -8.07
N ARG A 530 -4.87 32.53 -9.02
CA ARG A 530 -4.88 31.08 -9.33
C ARG A 530 -3.87 30.23 -8.53
N ARG A 531 -3.17 30.80 -7.54
CA ARG A 531 -2.15 30.09 -6.74
C ARG A 531 -2.48 30.02 -5.24
N TYR A 532 -3.65 29.48 -4.91
CA TYR A 532 -4.02 29.25 -3.51
C TYR A 532 -4.58 27.84 -3.36
N GLU A 533 -3.74 26.84 -3.65
CA GLU A 533 -4.05 25.43 -3.41
C GLU A 533 -2.90 24.82 -2.59
N HIS A 534 -3.13 24.72 -1.27
CA HIS A 534 -2.31 24.00 -0.28
C HIS A 534 -0.82 24.39 -0.22
N VAL A 535 -0.51 25.55 0.37
CA VAL A 535 0.87 26.04 0.46
C VAL A 535 1.83 25.07 1.18
N SER A 536 1.38 24.27 2.15
CA SER A 536 2.26 23.27 2.78
C SER A 536 2.62 22.13 1.82
N ALA A 537 1.65 21.56 1.08
CA ALA A 537 1.90 20.46 0.15
C ALA A 537 2.53 20.94 -1.18
N GLU A 538 2.16 22.11 -1.67
CA GLU A 538 2.72 22.73 -2.89
C GLU A 538 4.17 23.17 -2.66
N THR A 539 4.45 23.88 -1.56
CA THR A 539 5.83 24.26 -1.21
C THR A 539 6.70 23.02 -0.99
N PHE A 540 6.13 21.98 -0.41
CA PHE A 540 6.81 20.70 -0.17
C PHE A 540 7.12 19.94 -1.48
N ALA A 541 6.14 19.81 -2.38
CA ALA A 541 6.32 19.17 -3.67
C ALA A 541 7.24 19.96 -4.62
N GLN A 542 7.39 21.28 -4.43
CA GLN A 542 8.38 22.08 -5.15
C GLN A 542 9.81 21.82 -4.64
N GLU A 543 10.02 21.63 -3.33
CA GLU A 543 11.36 21.33 -2.78
C GLU A 543 11.88 19.94 -3.18
N ILE A 544 11.01 18.92 -3.21
CA ILE A 544 11.40 17.56 -3.63
C ILE A 544 11.87 17.58 -5.10
N ARG A 545 11.10 18.21 -5.99
CA ARG A 545 11.46 18.34 -7.42
C ARG A 545 12.78 19.09 -7.64
N CYS A 546 13.10 20.08 -6.81
CA CYS A 546 14.38 20.79 -6.91
C CYS A 546 15.59 19.98 -6.42
N ARG A 547 15.41 19.02 -5.50
CA ARG A 547 16.52 18.21 -4.95
C ARG A 547 16.91 17.01 -5.79
N GLU A 548 15.99 16.37 -6.51
CA GLU A 548 16.32 15.24 -7.39
C GLU A 548 17.21 15.64 -8.59
N SER A 549 17.33 16.93 -8.89
CA SER A 549 18.15 17.45 -10.00
C SER A 549 19.60 17.81 -9.63
N ARG A 550 20.09 17.59 -8.40
CA ARG A 550 21.48 17.95 -8.02
C ARG A 550 22.19 16.92 -7.12
N SER A 551 23.39 16.52 -7.54
CA SER A 551 24.44 15.84 -6.75
C SER A 551 25.72 16.71 -6.78
N PRO A 552 26.73 16.51 -5.91
CA PRO A 552 26.85 17.17 -4.61
C PRO A 552 27.94 18.28 -4.55
N VAL A 553 27.84 19.14 -3.53
CA VAL A 553 28.85 20.10 -2.98
C VAL A 553 29.33 21.26 -3.89
N LEU A 554 28.90 22.49 -3.58
CA LEU A 554 29.73 23.62 -3.10
C LEU A 554 28.92 24.95 -3.06
N PRO A 555 29.24 25.85 -2.11
CA PRO A 555 28.48 27.07 -1.81
C PRO A 555 28.89 28.21 -2.73
N PHE A 556 28.02 29.19 -3.00
CA PHE A 556 28.37 30.62 -3.13
C PHE A 556 27.10 31.44 -3.37
N ALA A 557 26.93 32.49 -2.57
CA ALA A 557 26.03 33.60 -2.84
C ALA A 557 26.75 34.58 -3.78
N ILE A 558 26.09 35.04 -4.87
CA ILE A 558 26.46 36.27 -5.59
C ILE A 558 25.16 36.97 -6.07
N PRO A 559 25.04 38.32 -5.93
CA PRO A 559 23.78 39.05 -6.04
C PRO A 559 23.50 39.53 -7.47
N TYR A 560 22.23 39.73 -7.82
CA TYR A 560 21.88 40.38 -9.08
C TYR A 560 21.50 41.86 -8.90
N ARG A 561 22.32 42.67 -9.56
CA ARG A 561 22.21 44.11 -9.80
C ARG A 561 21.05 44.41 -10.75
N LYS A 562 20.36 45.53 -10.52
CA LYS A 562 19.23 46.02 -11.31
C LYS A 562 19.74 46.65 -12.61
N GLY A 563 19.35 46.10 -13.77
CA GLY A 563 19.65 46.67 -15.09
C GLY A 563 18.59 47.69 -15.54
N GLU A 564 19.06 48.74 -16.21
CA GLU A 564 18.31 49.90 -16.66
C GLU A 564 17.25 49.53 -17.72
N ARG A 565 16.04 50.08 -17.59
CA ARG A 565 14.84 49.89 -18.45
C ARG A 565 13.85 48.75 -18.12
N GLY A 566 13.70 48.37 -16.86
CA GLY A 566 12.38 48.11 -16.25
C GLY A 566 11.30 47.27 -16.97
N ARG A 567 11.63 46.27 -17.80
CA ARG A 567 10.68 45.27 -18.33
C ARG A 567 11.32 43.89 -18.45
N TRP A 568 10.61 42.86 -17.95
CA TRP A 568 10.94 41.45 -18.21
C TRP A 568 10.21 41.00 -19.47
N GLU A 569 10.95 40.66 -20.53
CA GLU A 569 10.40 40.08 -21.75
C GLU A 569 10.07 38.59 -21.60
N LYS A 570 9.03 38.18 -22.32
CA LYS A 570 8.34 36.90 -22.20
C LYS A 570 8.92 35.89 -23.18
N LYS A 571 10.09 35.31 -22.91
CA LYS A 571 10.60 34.12 -23.62
C LYS A 571 11.33 33.19 -22.65
N THR A 572 11.16 31.89 -22.91
CA THR A 572 11.82 30.72 -22.29
C THR A 572 11.53 30.40 -20.82
N TYR A 573 10.39 29.74 -20.56
CA TYR A 573 10.21 28.86 -19.38
C TYR A 573 9.76 27.43 -19.78
N MET A 574 9.28 27.23 -21.01
CA MET A 574 8.75 25.94 -21.50
C MET A 574 9.74 25.12 -22.36
N GLN A 575 10.96 25.62 -22.60
CA GLN A 575 11.99 24.89 -23.38
C GLN A 575 13.11 24.28 -22.53
N GLN A 576 13.13 24.50 -21.22
CA GLN A 576 14.13 23.87 -20.32
C GLN A 576 13.58 22.68 -19.52
N LEU A 577 12.27 22.40 -19.60
CA LEU A 577 11.65 21.24 -18.93
C LEU A 577 11.65 19.95 -19.76
N ASN A 578 12.00 20.00 -21.05
CA ASN A 578 12.03 18.83 -21.94
C ASN A 578 13.40 18.15 -22.09
N ALA A 579 14.39 18.50 -21.26
CA ALA A 579 15.74 17.91 -21.35
C ALA A 579 16.16 17.05 -20.14
N PHE A 580 15.29 16.82 -19.16
CA PHE A 580 15.64 16.07 -17.94
C PHE A 580 14.59 15.03 -17.55
N GLY A 581 14.16 14.23 -18.53
CA GLY A 581 13.44 12.98 -18.32
C GLY A 581 14.28 11.79 -18.77
N ARG A 582 15.18 11.30 -17.89
CA ARG A 582 15.70 9.93 -17.84
C ARG A 582 16.11 9.61 -16.42
#